data_AF-A0A4Z0MJZ0-F1
#
_entry.id   AF-A0A4Z0MJZ0-F1
#
_cell.length_a   1.000
_cell.length_b   1.000
_cell.length_c   1.000
_cell.angle_alpha   90.00
_cell.angle_beta   90.00
_cell.angle_gamma   90.00
#
_symmetry.space_group_name_H-M   'P 1'
#
loop_
_entity.id
_entity.type
_entity.pdbx_description
1 polymer ?
#
loop_
_entity_poly.entity_id
_entity_poly.type
_entity_poly.pdbx_seq_one_letter_code
_entity_poly.pdbx_strand_id
1 'polypeptide(L)'
;MKRVLLYGATLALLGSNTGCEKSDAPSSPLTCSFQLLNEQGQEATVFSQGQNIVFRFQITNSTDQDIALANPPINTQEFLEVKQLTASGGKQSVGKPYAWVFCTFQGAVLIPAHQTLTLSIPWVEAPAFPMSAYFCGHAATTYLAKGQYRTSFTTPLTILHADQPEEVTKPQTFTKEFTVR
;
A
#
# COMPACT_ATOMS: atom_id res chain seq x y z
N MET A 1 13.33 -82.48 4.58
CA MET A 1 13.29 -81.75 3.30
C MET A 1 11.89 -81.23 3.07
N LYS A 2 11.64 -79.94 3.31
CA LYS A 2 10.33 -79.29 3.12
C LYS A 2 10.45 -78.28 1.97
N ARG A 3 9.53 -78.38 1.02
CA ARG A 3 9.44 -77.55 -0.19
C ARG A 3 8.85 -76.18 0.13
N VAL A 4 9.39 -75.18 -0.54
CA VAL A 4 8.96 -73.77 -0.64
C VAL A 4 7.78 -73.66 -1.61
N LEU A 5 6.85 -72.71 -1.40
CA LEU A 5 6.37 -71.74 -2.41
C LEU A 5 5.25 -70.79 -1.91
N LEU A 6 5.62 -69.50 -1.85
CA LEU A 6 4.99 -68.26 -2.34
C LEU A 6 3.53 -67.82 -2.06
N TYR A 7 3.37 -66.49 -2.14
CA TYR A 7 2.20 -65.58 -2.12
C TYR A 7 1.77 -65.07 -0.72
N GLY A 8 1.59 -63.78 -0.46
CA GLY A 8 1.53 -62.59 -1.30
C GLY A 8 1.57 -61.31 -0.45
N ALA A 9 1.72 -60.17 -1.13
CA ALA A 9 2.17 -58.88 -0.60
C ALA A 9 1.04 -57.96 -0.08
N THR A 10 1.38 -57.19 0.97
CA THR A 10 1.13 -55.74 1.27
C THR A 10 -0.18 -55.02 0.96
N LEU A 11 -0.57 -54.15 1.91
CA LEU A 11 -1.21 -52.80 1.87
C LEU A 11 -2.44 -52.72 2.81
N ALA A 12 -2.79 -51.64 3.48
CA ALA A 12 -2.19 -50.33 3.74
C ALA A 12 -3.02 -49.68 4.86
N LEU A 13 -2.38 -48.86 5.69
CA LEU A 13 -2.99 -48.02 6.71
C LEU A 13 -3.85 -46.93 6.06
N LEU A 14 -5.13 -46.87 6.40
CA LEU A 14 -6.01 -45.74 6.09
C LEU A 14 -5.73 -44.60 7.10
N GLY A 15 -4.84 -43.68 6.71
CA GLY A 15 -4.74 -42.36 7.33
C GLY A 15 -5.74 -41.42 6.66
N SER A 16 -6.71 -40.94 7.43
CA SER A 16 -7.62 -39.87 7.03
C SER A 16 -6.87 -38.54 6.98
N ASN A 17 -6.45 -38.14 5.78
CA ASN A 17 -6.02 -36.77 5.50
C ASN A 17 -7.26 -35.87 5.44
N THR A 18 -7.45 -35.05 6.48
CA THR A 18 -8.23 -33.82 6.42
C THR A 18 -7.48 -32.84 5.51
N GLY A 19 -7.84 -32.82 4.23
CA GLY A 19 -7.38 -31.80 3.29
C GLY A 19 -8.01 -30.46 3.63
N CYS A 20 -7.27 -29.59 4.32
CA CYS A 20 -7.48 -28.15 4.20
C CYS A 20 -7.11 -27.76 2.78
N GLU A 21 -8.10 -27.53 1.93
CA GLU A 21 -7.89 -26.77 0.70
C GLU A 21 -7.47 -25.36 1.09
N LYS A 22 -6.17 -25.10 1.02
CA LYS A 22 -5.65 -23.75 0.97
C LYS A 22 -6.09 -23.22 -0.39
N SER A 23 -7.20 -22.49 -0.40
CA SER A 23 -7.60 -21.64 -1.51
C SER A 23 -6.46 -20.67 -1.76
N ASP A 24 -5.62 -20.97 -2.74
CA ASP A 24 -4.69 -20.02 -3.33
C ASP A 24 -5.54 -19.00 -4.08
N ALA A 25 -6.00 -17.99 -3.34
CA ALA A 25 -6.55 -16.78 -3.95
C ALA A 25 -5.51 -16.29 -4.98
N PRO A 26 -5.90 -15.96 -6.22
CA PRO A 26 -4.97 -15.39 -7.19
C PRO A 26 -4.27 -14.21 -6.53
N SER A 27 -2.95 -14.28 -6.38
CA SER A 27 -2.17 -13.16 -5.88
C SER A 27 -2.39 -12.00 -6.85
N SER A 28 -3.00 -10.92 -6.37
CA SER A 28 -3.14 -9.68 -7.14
C SER A 28 -1.79 -9.35 -7.81
N PRO A 29 -1.76 -9.02 -9.11
CA PRO A 29 -0.51 -8.72 -9.83
C PRO A 29 0.22 -7.50 -9.24
N LEU A 30 -0.51 -6.69 -8.47
CA LEU A 30 -0.03 -5.53 -7.77
C LEU A 30 -0.16 -5.72 -6.25
N THR A 31 0.90 -5.40 -5.54
CA THR A 31 0.92 -5.31 -4.08
C THR A 31 1.13 -3.86 -3.65
N CYS A 32 0.33 -3.41 -2.69
CA CYS A 32 0.37 -2.04 -2.17
C CYS A 32 0.87 -2.02 -0.72
N SER A 33 1.67 -1.02 -0.37
CA SER A 33 2.08 -0.79 1.02
C SER A 33 2.00 0.69 1.38
N PHE A 34 1.74 0.97 2.67
CA PHE A 34 1.65 2.33 3.19
C PHE A 34 2.39 2.46 4.52
N GLN A 35 3.27 3.45 4.60
CA GLN A 35 4.17 3.69 5.74
C GLN A 35 4.17 5.17 6.12
N LEU A 36 4.35 5.41 7.42
CA LEU A 36 4.72 6.71 7.95
C LEU A 36 6.17 6.61 8.41
N LEU A 37 7.04 7.49 7.91
CA LEU A 37 8.46 7.46 8.20
C LEU A 37 8.87 8.70 8.98
N ASN A 38 9.83 8.53 9.88
CA ASN A 38 10.52 9.65 10.51
C ASN A 38 11.57 10.26 9.56
N GLU A 39 12.23 11.31 10.03
CA GLU A 39 13.30 12.00 9.30
C GLU A 39 14.57 11.15 9.08
N GLN A 40 14.67 9.99 9.72
CA GLN A 40 15.73 9.01 9.48
C GLN A 40 15.31 7.96 8.43
N GLY A 41 14.10 8.10 7.85
CA GLY A 41 13.55 7.16 6.87
C GLY A 41 13.04 5.85 7.48
N GLN A 42 12.89 5.77 8.80
CA GLN A 42 12.44 4.58 9.52
C GLN A 42 10.94 4.65 9.77
N GLU A 43 10.24 3.52 9.65
CA GLU A 43 8.82 3.45 9.95
C GLU A 43 8.54 3.79 11.42
N ALA A 44 7.61 4.71 11.66
CA ALA A 44 7.28 5.21 12.98
C ALA A 44 5.79 5.55 13.11
N THR A 45 5.26 5.42 14.33
CA THR A 45 3.90 5.84 14.70
C THR A 45 3.90 6.86 15.85
N VAL A 46 5.10 7.25 16.32
CA VAL A 46 5.29 8.25 17.37
C VAL A 46 6.36 9.22 16.89
N PHE A 47 6.00 10.49 16.82
CA PHE A 47 6.83 11.57 16.31
C PHE A 47 7.02 12.65 17.39
N SER A 48 8.16 13.31 17.39
CA SER A 48 8.38 14.48 18.24
C SER A 48 7.69 15.71 17.68
N GLN A 49 7.25 16.63 18.52
CA GLN A 49 6.76 17.93 18.07
C GLN A 49 7.82 18.64 17.22
N GLY A 50 7.40 19.15 16.06
CA GLY A 50 8.28 19.83 15.10
C GLY A 50 9.09 18.88 14.21
N GLN A 51 8.96 17.56 14.39
CA GLN A 51 9.51 16.58 13.47
C GLN A 51 8.59 16.42 12.25
N ASN A 52 9.19 16.24 11.08
CA ASN A 52 8.43 15.91 9.88
C ASN A 52 7.94 14.46 9.89
N ILE A 53 6.86 14.21 9.16
CA ILE A 53 6.29 12.88 8.95
C ILE A 53 6.27 12.65 7.45
N VAL A 54 6.97 11.62 6.98
CA VAL A 54 7.00 11.27 5.56
C VAL A 54 5.98 10.19 5.28
N PHE A 55 5.00 10.52 4.44
CA PHE A 55 3.99 9.59 3.97
C PHE A 55 4.54 8.87 2.74
N ARG A 56 4.64 7.54 2.80
CA ARG A 56 5.12 6.73 1.69
C ARG A 56 4.08 5.66 1.33
N PHE A 57 3.56 5.75 0.12
CA PHE A 57 2.73 4.73 -0.50
C PHE A 57 3.47 4.10 -1.67
N GLN A 58 3.43 2.77 -1.76
CA GLN A 58 4.11 2.03 -2.81
C GLN A 58 3.17 1.07 -3.50
N ILE A 59 3.28 0.97 -4.82
CA ILE A 59 2.60 -0.01 -5.65
C ILE A 59 3.68 -0.82 -6.36
N THR A 60 3.74 -2.12 -6.09
CA THR A 60 4.76 -3.03 -6.63
C THR A 60 4.12 -3.96 -7.64
N ASN A 61 4.69 -4.01 -8.84
CA ASN A 61 4.38 -4.99 -9.85
C ASN A 61 5.23 -6.24 -9.61
N SER A 62 4.59 -7.36 -9.28
CA SER A 62 5.28 -8.64 -9.03
C SER A 62 5.27 -9.58 -10.23
N THR A 63 4.80 -9.10 -11.39
CA THR A 63 4.69 -9.89 -12.62
C THR A 63 5.93 -9.72 -13.49
N ASP A 64 6.07 -10.62 -14.48
CA ASP A 64 7.13 -10.57 -15.49
C ASP A 64 6.83 -9.60 -16.65
N GLN A 65 5.77 -8.80 -16.56
CA GLN A 65 5.35 -7.85 -17.60
C GLN A 65 5.14 -6.47 -17.02
N ASP A 66 5.32 -5.44 -17.85
CA ASP A 66 5.01 -4.07 -17.45
C ASP A 66 3.49 -3.90 -17.25
N ILE A 67 3.11 -3.14 -16.23
CA ILE A 67 1.70 -2.83 -15.94
C ILE A 67 1.47 -1.34 -16.16
N ALA A 68 0.45 -1.01 -16.96
CA ALA A 68 -0.04 0.34 -17.12
C ALA A 68 -1.23 0.58 -16.19
N LEU A 69 -1.14 1.60 -15.34
CA LEU A 69 -2.25 2.05 -14.49
C LEU A 69 -2.92 3.28 -15.07
N ALA A 70 -4.22 3.41 -14.84
CA ALA A 70 -4.92 4.68 -15.05
C ALA A 70 -4.24 5.81 -14.26
N ASN A 71 -4.31 7.03 -14.79
CA ASN A 71 -3.75 8.22 -14.15
C ASN A 71 -4.90 9.14 -13.67
N PRO A 72 -5.01 9.49 -12.39
CA PRO A 72 -4.15 9.06 -11.28
C PRO A 72 -4.39 7.58 -10.89
N PRO A 73 -3.34 6.85 -10.45
CA PRO A 73 -3.46 5.46 -9.99
C PRO A 73 -4.12 5.35 -8.61
N ILE A 74 -4.57 6.47 -8.02
CA ILE A 74 -5.10 6.57 -6.66
C ILE A 74 -6.32 7.50 -6.62
N ASN A 75 -7.23 7.25 -5.67
CA ASN A 75 -8.32 8.19 -5.38
C ASN A 75 -7.80 9.41 -4.60
N THR A 76 -7.64 10.53 -5.30
CA THR A 76 -7.07 11.77 -4.76
C THR A 76 -7.98 12.49 -3.76
N GLN A 77 -9.26 12.14 -3.68
CA GLN A 77 -10.22 12.81 -2.78
C GLN A 77 -9.88 12.57 -1.30
N GLU A 78 -9.42 11.37 -0.95
CA GLU A 78 -9.12 10.99 0.44
C GLU A 78 -7.65 10.59 0.66
N PHE A 79 -6.87 10.43 -0.42
CA PHE A 79 -5.49 9.99 -0.32
C PHE A 79 -4.65 10.91 0.58
N LEU A 80 -4.05 10.32 1.61
CA LEU A 80 -3.23 10.97 2.64
C LEU A 80 -3.92 12.09 3.43
N GLU A 81 -5.26 12.09 3.48
CA GLU A 81 -6.00 12.93 4.41
C GLU A 81 -5.64 12.56 5.86
N VAL A 82 -5.27 13.56 6.66
CA VAL A 82 -4.96 13.41 8.08
C VAL A 82 -6.10 13.98 8.90
N LYS A 83 -6.54 13.22 9.91
CA LYS A 83 -7.58 13.62 10.85
C LYS A 83 -7.02 13.56 12.27
N GLN A 84 -7.20 14.61 13.05
CA GLN A 84 -6.92 14.61 14.48
C GLN A 84 -8.03 13.88 15.23
N LEU A 85 -7.66 13.02 16.17
CA LEU A 85 -8.58 12.34 17.08
C LEU A 85 -8.84 13.25 18.28
N THR A 86 -10.10 13.57 18.54
CA THR A 86 -10.49 14.41 19.68
C THR A 86 -10.69 13.57 20.94
N ALA A 87 -10.61 14.19 22.11
CA ALA A 87 -10.87 13.50 23.39
C ALA A 87 -12.28 12.90 23.48
N SER A 88 -13.24 13.44 22.72
CA SER A 88 -14.61 12.92 22.60
C SER A 88 -14.77 11.76 21.61
N GLY A 89 -13.67 11.26 21.02
CA GLY A 89 -13.70 10.20 20.00
C GLY A 89 -14.07 10.68 18.59
N GLY A 90 -14.24 12.00 18.42
CA GLY A 90 -14.46 12.63 17.13
C GLY A 90 -13.20 12.67 16.26
N LYS A 91 -13.38 12.95 14.97
CA LYS A 91 -12.31 13.08 14.00
C LYS A 91 -12.45 14.41 13.27
N GLN A 92 -11.45 15.26 13.37
CA GLN A 92 -11.40 16.53 12.66
C GLN A 92 -10.33 16.48 11.59
N SER A 93 -10.67 16.80 10.33
CA SER A 93 -9.68 16.96 9.25
C SER A 93 -8.67 18.04 9.63
N VAL A 94 -7.38 17.74 9.43
CA VAL A 94 -6.28 18.71 9.48
C VAL A 94 -5.63 18.90 8.11
N GLY A 95 -6.19 18.27 7.07
CA GLY A 95 -5.78 18.41 5.67
C GLY A 95 -4.86 17.30 5.16
N LYS A 96 -4.13 17.62 4.09
CA LYS A 96 -3.23 16.73 3.33
C LYS A 96 -1.83 17.35 3.23
N PRO A 97 -0.79 16.54 3.00
CA PRO A 97 0.55 17.06 2.77
C PRO A 97 0.71 17.77 1.42
N TYR A 98 -0.07 17.40 0.40
CA TYR A 98 0.03 17.94 -0.96
C TYR A 98 -1.09 18.92 -1.30
N ALA A 99 -0.79 19.87 -2.19
CA ALA A 99 -1.79 20.75 -2.80
C ALA A 99 -2.46 20.08 -4.01
N TRP A 100 -1.64 19.47 -4.88
CA TRP A 100 -2.10 18.81 -6.11
C TRP A 100 -1.27 17.55 -6.39
N VAL A 101 -1.81 16.70 -7.26
CA VAL A 101 -1.11 15.51 -7.77
C VAL A 101 -1.29 15.40 -9.29
N PHE A 102 -0.31 14.79 -9.96
CA PHE A 102 -0.30 14.49 -11.40
C PHE A 102 -0.55 15.72 -12.29
N CYS A 103 0.20 16.81 -12.06
CA CYS A 103 -0.02 18.11 -12.73
C CYS A 103 0.48 18.20 -14.16
N THR A 104 0.97 17.09 -14.70
CA THR A 104 1.18 16.93 -16.14
C THR A 104 0.25 15.85 -16.62
N PHE A 105 -0.34 16.05 -17.79
CA PHE A 105 -1.18 15.03 -18.40
C PHE A 105 -0.31 13.81 -18.72
N GLN A 106 -0.65 12.67 -18.12
CA GLN A 106 -0.07 11.36 -18.46
C GLN A 106 -1.23 10.44 -18.80
N GLY A 107 -1.16 9.75 -19.94
CA GLY A 107 -2.20 8.81 -20.36
C GLY A 107 -2.30 7.57 -19.46
N ALA A 108 -1.16 7.14 -18.89
CA ALA A 108 -1.06 6.04 -17.96
C ALA A 108 0.18 6.21 -17.07
N VAL A 109 0.19 5.53 -15.93
CA VAL A 109 1.39 5.37 -15.08
C VAL A 109 1.94 3.96 -15.31
N LEU A 110 3.12 3.86 -15.91
CA LEU A 110 3.78 2.59 -16.17
C LEU A 110 4.57 2.13 -14.93
N ILE A 111 4.36 0.88 -14.53
CA ILE A 111 5.16 0.19 -13.51
C ILE A 111 5.82 -1.01 -14.20
N PRO A 112 7.13 -0.92 -14.53
CA PRO A 112 7.80 -2.02 -15.19
C PRO A 112 7.78 -3.31 -14.37
N ALA A 113 8.02 -4.45 -15.04
CA ALA A 113 8.13 -5.75 -14.39
C ALA A 113 9.07 -5.69 -13.17
N HIS A 114 8.60 -6.25 -12.04
CA HIS A 114 9.34 -6.31 -10.77
C HIS A 114 9.76 -4.94 -10.19
N GLN A 115 9.15 -3.84 -10.62
CA GLN A 115 9.42 -2.49 -10.11
C GLN A 115 8.33 -1.98 -9.18
N THR A 116 8.70 -0.94 -8.42
CA THR A 116 7.83 -0.27 -7.45
C THR A 116 7.64 1.19 -7.81
N LEU A 117 6.40 1.61 -8.04
CA LEU A 117 6.00 3.01 -8.02
C LEU A 117 5.97 3.49 -6.57
N THR A 118 6.72 4.56 -6.26
CA THR A 118 6.75 5.16 -4.92
C THR A 118 6.18 6.59 -4.93
N LEU A 119 5.08 6.78 -4.22
CA LEU A 119 4.50 8.09 -3.90
C LEU A 119 4.92 8.47 -2.48
N SER A 120 5.92 9.34 -2.35
CA SER A 120 6.47 9.79 -1.08
C SER A 120 6.32 11.31 -0.95
N ILE A 121 5.83 11.80 0.19
CA ILE A 121 5.75 13.23 0.45
C ILE A 121 5.87 13.51 1.97
N PRO A 122 6.72 14.44 2.41
CA PRO A 122 6.71 14.89 3.81
C PRO A 122 5.44 15.71 4.14
N TRP A 123 5.10 15.81 5.42
CA TRP A 123 3.99 16.66 5.85
C TRP A 123 4.23 18.13 5.47
N VAL A 124 5.38 18.67 5.86
CA VAL A 124 5.84 20.01 5.47
C VAL A 124 6.97 19.87 4.46
N GLU A 125 7.06 20.80 3.52
CA GLU A 125 8.19 20.86 2.58
C GLU A 125 9.54 20.91 3.32
N ALA A 126 10.45 20.01 2.95
CA ALA A 126 11.79 19.96 3.51
C ALA A 126 12.79 19.50 2.44
N PRO A 127 13.90 20.23 2.20
CA PRO A 127 14.90 19.84 1.19
C PRO A 127 15.52 18.46 1.41
N ALA A 128 15.62 18.02 2.67
CA ALA A 128 16.14 16.71 3.03
C ALA A 128 15.20 15.55 2.65
N PHE A 129 13.92 15.85 2.40
CA PHE A 129 12.87 14.87 2.13
C PHE A 129 12.06 15.32 0.90
N PRO A 130 12.62 15.23 -0.32
CA PRO A 130 11.92 15.67 -1.50
C PRO A 130 10.64 14.85 -1.71
N MET A 131 9.57 15.53 -2.15
CA MET A 131 8.35 14.86 -2.59
C MET A 131 8.59 14.14 -3.93
N SER A 132 7.91 13.04 -4.16
CA SER A 132 7.88 12.38 -5.46
C SER A 132 7.35 13.34 -6.53
N ALA A 133 7.82 13.21 -7.77
CA ALA A 133 7.44 14.06 -8.91
C ALA A 133 5.93 14.04 -9.24
N TYR A 134 5.17 13.11 -8.65
CA TYR A 134 3.73 13.02 -8.79
C TYR A 134 2.97 14.04 -7.95
N PHE A 135 3.61 14.67 -6.95
CA PHE A 135 3.01 15.74 -6.15
C PHE A 135 3.44 17.10 -6.69
N CYS A 136 2.54 18.09 -6.63
CA CYS A 136 2.80 19.43 -7.15
C CYS A 136 2.51 20.47 -6.07
N GLY A 137 3.50 20.63 -5.20
CA GLY A 137 3.47 21.56 -4.10
C GLY A 137 2.89 20.95 -2.83
N HIS A 138 3.27 21.56 -1.71
CA HIS A 138 2.77 21.21 -0.40
C HIS A 138 1.56 22.07 -0.05
N ALA A 139 0.60 21.48 0.66
CA ALA A 139 -0.53 22.23 1.23
C ALA A 139 -0.26 22.62 2.68
N ALA A 140 0.42 21.77 3.44
CA ALA A 140 0.74 22.05 4.83
C ALA A 140 2.03 22.88 4.94
N THR A 141 1.92 24.01 5.66
CA THR A 141 3.02 24.96 5.87
C THR A 141 3.57 24.93 7.30
N THR A 142 2.92 24.17 8.19
CA THR A 142 3.31 24.02 9.59
C THR A 142 3.27 22.56 10.01
N TYR A 143 4.17 22.19 10.93
CA TYR A 143 4.20 20.86 11.52
C TYR A 143 2.91 20.57 12.29
N LEU A 144 2.53 19.29 12.35
CA LEU A 144 1.41 18.87 13.19
C LEU A 144 1.68 19.23 14.66
N ALA A 145 0.66 19.75 15.32
CA ALA A 145 0.68 19.99 16.75
C ALA A 145 0.75 18.67 17.54
N LYS A 146 0.96 18.75 18.85
CA LYS A 146 0.85 17.57 19.71
C LYS A 146 -0.57 17.01 19.66
N GLY A 147 -0.68 15.69 19.56
CA GLY A 147 -1.98 15.03 19.50
C GLY A 147 -1.93 13.63 18.94
N GLN A 148 -3.11 13.01 18.86
CA GLN A 148 -3.31 11.73 18.21
C GLN A 148 -3.98 11.96 16.86
N TYR A 149 -3.52 11.24 15.84
CA TYR A 149 -3.91 11.44 14.46
C TYR A 149 -4.19 10.10 13.79
N ARG A 150 -4.97 10.18 12.72
CA ARG A 150 -5.27 9.06 11.83
C ARG A 150 -5.23 9.53 10.39
N THR A 151 -4.62 8.74 9.53
CA THR A 151 -4.82 8.82 8.09
C THR A 151 -5.38 7.50 7.58
N SER A 152 -6.33 7.57 6.65
CA SER A 152 -7.02 6.40 6.12
C SER A 152 -7.53 6.69 4.72
N PHE A 153 -7.26 5.80 3.78
CA PHE A 153 -7.76 5.90 2.42
C PHE A 153 -7.98 4.50 1.85
N THR A 154 -8.91 4.40 0.90
CA THR A 154 -9.19 3.17 0.16
C THR A 154 -8.90 3.42 -1.31
N THR A 155 -8.14 2.55 -1.94
CA THR A 155 -7.82 2.69 -3.37
C THR A 155 -7.99 1.33 -4.07
N PRO A 156 -8.95 1.20 -5.00
CA PRO A 156 -8.79 0.26 -6.10
C PRO A 156 -7.73 0.82 -7.07
N LEU A 157 -7.09 -0.07 -7.82
CA LEU A 157 -6.22 0.29 -8.93
C LEU A 157 -6.91 -0.12 -10.23
N THR A 158 -6.83 0.73 -11.25
CA THR A 158 -7.33 0.41 -12.59
C THR A 158 -6.15 0.09 -13.49
N ILE A 159 -6.06 -1.16 -13.93
CA ILE A 159 -5.06 -1.66 -14.87
C ILE A 159 -5.62 -1.48 -16.28
N LEU A 160 -4.81 -0.85 -17.14
CA LEU A 160 -5.11 -0.60 -18.53
C LEU A 160 -4.51 -1.70 -19.40
N HIS A 161 -5.31 -2.19 -20.35
CA HIS A 161 -4.90 -3.16 -21.35
C HIS A 161 -5.11 -2.55 -22.74
N ALA A 162 -4.22 -2.83 -23.70
CA ALA A 162 -4.30 -2.25 -25.04
C ALA A 162 -5.56 -2.67 -25.80
N ASP A 163 -5.92 -3.96 -25.70
CA ASP A 163 -6.99 -4.59 -26.50
C ASP A 163 -8.02 -5.34 -25.63
N GLN A 164 -8.06 -5.04 -24.33
CA GLN A 164 -8.99 -5.66 -23.38
C GLN A 164 -9.67 -4.57 -22.53
N PRO A 165 -10.86 -4.85 -21.95
CA PRO A 165 -11.45 -3.97 -20.97
C PRO A 165 -10.49 -3.70 -19.81
N GLU A 166 -10.63 -2.54 -19.19
CA GLU A 166 -9.89 -2.19 -17.98
C GLU A 166 -10.19 -3.19 -16.86
N GLU A 167 -9.15 -3.57 -16.11
CA GLU A 167 -9.30 -4.39 -14.92
C GLU A 167 -9.25 -3.49 -13.68
N VAL A 168 -10.26 -3.57 -12.81
CA VAL A 168 -10.27 -2.84 -11.54
C VAL A 168 -9.98 -3.82 -10.41
N THR A 169 -8.87 -3.61 -9.70
CA THR A 169 -8.49 -4.46 -8.58
C THR A 169 -9.48 -4.32 -7.43
N LYS A 170 -9.57 -5.34 -6.58
CA LYS A 170 -10.28 -5.22 -5.30
C LYS A 170 -9.76 -3.99 -4.52
N PRO A 171 -10.64 -3.13 -3.98
CA PRO A 171 -10.21 -2.00 -3.18
C PRO A 171 -9.41 -2.44 -1.94
N GLN A 172 -8.30 -1.76 -1.68
CA GLN A 172 -7.50 -1.97 -0.47
C GLN A 172 -7.55 -0.72 0.41
N THR A 173 -7.82 -0.91 1.70
CA THR A 173 -7.86 0.16 2.69
C THR A 173 -6.58 0.18 3.52
N PHE A 174 -5.96 1.35 3.59
CA PHE A 174 -4.78 1.60 4.40
C PHE A 174 -5.17 2.53 5.55
N THR A 175 -4.81 2.18 6.78
CA THR A 175 -5.03 3.02 7.96
C THR A 175 -3.75 3.08 8.77
N LYS A 176 -3.35 4.29 9.17
CA LYS A 176 -2.30 4.49 10.17
C LYS A 176 -2.82 5.45 11.23
N GLU A 177 -2.65 5.06 12.47
CA GLU A 177 -2.85 5.92 13.64
C GLU A 177 -1.45 6.24 14.20
N PHE A 178 -1.24 7.50 14.59
CA PHE A 178 0.04 7.98 15.05
C PHE A 178 -0.10 9.10 16.07
N THR A 179 0.95 9.33 16.85
CA THR A 179 0.99 10.34 17.91
C THR A 179 2.12 11.33 17.66
N VAL A 180 1.86 12.62 17.90
CA VAL A 180 2.89 13.66 17.99
C VAL A 180 2.99 14.09 19.46
N ARG A 181 4.19 14.03 20.04
CA ARG A 181 4.44 14.29 21.47
C ARG A 181 5.50 15.35 21.75
#